data_AF-A0A2G4G1F5-F1
#
_entry.id   AF-A0A2G4G1F5-F1
#
_cell.length_a   1.000
_cell.length_b   1.000
_cell.length_c   1.000
_cell.angle_alpha   90.00
_cell.angle_beta   90.00
_cell.angle_gamma   90.00
#
_symmetry.space_group_name_H-M   'P 1'
#
loop_
_entity.id
_entity.type
_entity.pdbx_description
1 polymer ?
#
loop_
_entity_poly.entity_id
_entity_poly.type
_entity_poly.pdbx_seq_one_letter_code
_entity_poly.pdbx_strand_id
1 'polypeptide(L)'
;MDLTPFLSSLEGTTLDQVLLSVAISGKVAIAMKGRFLLRSVCESFQDRTRIGCAVTDEATCLAYLGREPYELLICTDYLEDGNGFELARKARSAHQGLRVVVL
;
A
#
# COMPACT_ATOMS: atom_id res chain seq x y z
N MET A 1 9.37 8.60 -18.96
CA MET A 1 10.22 9.66 -18.38
C MET A 1 11.18 8.98 -17.42
N ASP A 2 12.48 9.13 -17.62
CA ASP A 2 13.51 8.42 -16.84
C ASP A 2 13.98 9.31 -15.68
N LEU A 3 13.66 8.89 -14.45
CA LEU A 3 13.93 9.62 -13.21
C LEU A 3 15.22 9.16 -12.51
N THR A 4 15.94 8.22 -13.11
CA THR A 4 17.20 7.65 -12.58
C THR A 4 18.28 8.71 -12.24
N PRO A 5 18.42 9.83 -12.99
CA PRO A 5 19.40 10.87 -12.67
C PRO A 5 19.09 11.69 -11.41
N PHE A 6 17.84 11.67 -10.92
CA PHE A 6 17.43 12.38 -9.69
C PHE A 6 17.63 11.53 -8.43
N LEU A 7 17.83 10.21 -8.59
CA LEU A 7 18.06 9.30 -7.46
C LEU A 7 19.45 9.49 -6.86
N SER A 8 20.45 9.85 -7.67
CA SER A 8 21.83 10.07 -7.23
C SER A 8 22.01 11.34 -6.40
N SER A 9 21.12 12.34 -6.54
CA SER A 9 21.15 13.55 -5.70
C SER A 9 20.52 13.35 -4.32
N LEU A 10 19.94 12.18 -4.06
CA LEU A 10 19.28 11.83 -2.79
C LEU A 10 20.20 11.04 -1.85
N GLU A 11 21.39 10.64 -2.31
CA GLU A 11 22.42 10.01 -1.50
C GLU A 11 23.12 11.05 -0.61
N GLY A 12 22.65 11.17 0.63
CA GLY A 12 23.35 11.94 1.67
C GLY A 12 22.47 12.59 2.73
N THR A 13 21.14 12.64 2.54
CA THR A 13 20.24 13.30 3.50
C THR A 13 19.01 12.46 3.77
N THR A 14 18.97 11.71 4.88
CA THR A 14 17.76 11.19 5.57
C THR A 14 16.64 10.54 4.72
N LEU A 15 16.78 10.38 3.41
CA LEU A 15 15.69 10.11 2.50
C LEU A 15 15.36 8.62 2.42
N ASP A 16 16.30 7.76 2.80
CA ASP A 16 16.04 6.35 3.08
C ASP A 16 15.01 6.15 4.20
N GLN A 17 14.77 7.17 5.05
CA GLN A 17 13.66 7.18 6.02
C GLN A 17 12.40 7.89 5.50
N VAL A 18 12.48 8.65 4.40
CA VAL A 18 11.40 9.54 3.93
C VAL A 18 10.62 8.94 2.77
N LEU A 19 11.17 7.96 2.04
CA LEU A 19 10.48 7.38 0.87
C LEU A 19 9.22 6.56 1.18
N LEU A 20 8.75 6.52 2.43
CA LEU A 20 7.35 6.23 2.77
C LEU A 20 6.99 6.77 4.16
N SER A 21 7.51 7.94 4.58
CA SER A 21 7.04 8.60 5.81
C SER A 21 5.71 9.34 5.58
N VAL A 22 4.74 8.66 4.98
CA VAL A 22 3.35 9.03 5.28
C VAL A 22 3.22 8.76 6.77
N ALA A 23 3.07 9.80 7.59
CA ALA A 23 2.87 9.68 9.03
C ALA A 23 1.50 9.04 9.28
N ILE A 24 1.42 7.73 9.03
CA ILE A 24 0.22 6.92 9.18
C ILE A 24 0.25 6.38 10.58
N SER A 25 -0.61 6.93 11.42
CA SER A 25 -0.81 6.46 12.79
C SER A 25 -1.64 5.18 12.86
N GLY A 26 -2.47 4.91 11.83
CA GLY A 26 -3.42 3.82 11.77
C GLY A 26 -2.92 2.58 11.01
N LYS A 27 -3.87 1.66 10.77
CA LYS A 27 -3.62 0.40 10.07
C LYS A 27 -3.49 0.60 8.57
N VAL A 28 -2.65 -0.24 7.96
CA VAL A 28 -2.40 -0.28 6.52
C VAL A 28 -2.89 -1.60 5.94
N ALA A 29 -3.62 -1.53 4.83
CA ALA A 29 -4.00 -2.65 3.99
C ALA A 29 -3.10 -2.70 2.75
N ILE A 30 -2.65 -3.89 2.37
CA ILE A 30 -1.74 -4.12 1.26
C ILE A 30 -2.34 -5.21 0.36
N ALA A 31 -2.49 -4.94 -0.94
CA ALA A 31 -2.98 -5.90 -1.93
C ALA A 31 -2.10 -5.90 -3.19
N MET A 32 -1.38 -6.98 -3.50
CA MET A 32 -0.36 -6.98 -4.56
C MET A 32 -0.59 -8.06 -5.63
N LYS A 33 -0.02 -7.84 -6.83
CA LYS A 33 0.08 -8.81 -7.94
C LYS A 33 1.04 -9.97 -7.63
N GLY A 34 0.82 -10.63 -6.52
CA GLY A 34 1.52 -11.84 -6.12
C GLY A 34 2.41 -11.72 -4.88
N ARG A 35 2.76 -12.89 -4.37
CA ARG A 35 3.39 -13.07 -3.05
C ARG A 35 4.78 -12.44 -2.93
N PHE A 36 5.53 -12.36 -4.02
CA PHE A 36 6.87 -11.74 -4.01
C PHE A 36 6.78 -10.24 -3.73
N LEU A 37 5.98 -9.51 -4.53
CA LEU A 37 5.75 -8.07 -4.34
C LEU A 37 5.11 -7.80 -2.98
N LEU A 38 4.12 -8.61 -2.59
CA LEU A 38 3.49 -8.52 -1.27
C LEU A 38 4.53 -8.61 -0.15
N ARG A 39 5.43 -9.59 -0.21
CA ARG A 39 6.50 -9.76 0.77
C ARG A 39 7.47 -8.57 0.78
N SER A 40 7.95 -8.14 -0.38
CA SER A 40 8.87 -7.01 -0.49
C SER A 40 8.29 -5.72 0.07
N VAL A 41 7.02 -5.43 -0.22
CA VAL A 41 6.32 -4.26 0.32
C VAL A 41 6.11 -4.39 1.82
N CYS A 42 5.68 -5.55 2.33
CA CYS A 42 5.55 -5.77 3.78
C CYS A 42 6.90 -5.63 4.52
N GLU A 43 8.01 -6.06 3.89
CA GLU A 43 9.34 -5.96 4.46
C GLU A 43 9.89 -4.52 4.50
N SER A 44 9.37 -3.62 3.65
CA SER A 44 9.78 -2.20 3.64
C SER A 44 9.16 -1.37 4.77
N PHE A 45 8.16 -1.90 5.50
CA PHE A 45 7.61 -1.22 6.68
C PHE A 45 8.55 -1.35 7.88
N GLN A 46 8.92 -0.22 8.48
CA GLN A 46 9.66 -0.19 9.74
C GLN A 46 8.84 -0.83 10.87
N ASP A 47 7.55 -0.49 10.98
CA ASP A 47 6.62 -1.02 11.98
C ASP A 47 5.57 -1.93 11.31
N ARG A 48 5.85 -3.24 11.32
CA ARG A 48 4.97 -4.27 10.72
C ARG A 48 3.68 -4.48 11.52
N THR A 49 3.59 -4.01 12.77
CA THR A 49 2.37 -4.16 13.58
C THR A 49 1.20 -3.33 13.04
N ARG A 50 1.49 -2.34 12.19
CA ARG A 50 0.49 -1.53 11.49
C ARG A 50 -0.12 -2.23 10.27
N ILE A 51 0.49 -3.30 9.77
CA ILE A 51 -0.05 -4.06 8.64
C ILE A 51 -1.26 -4.85 9.14
N GLY A 52 -2.47 -4.34 8.90
CA GLY A 52 -3.71 -5.00 9.28
C GLY A 52 -4.22 -5.98 8.23
N CYS A 53 -3.71 -5.90 7.00
CA CYS A 53 -4.10 -6.78 5.90
C CYS A 53 -2.97 -6.84 4.87
N ALA A 54 -2.60 -8.05 4.42
CA ALA A 54 -1.64 -8.28 3.35
C ALA A 54 -2.13 -9.47 2.51
N VAL A 55 -2.64 -9.21 1.31
CA VAL A 55 -3.31 -10.20 0.45
C VAL A 55 -2.93 -10.04 -1.02
N THR A 56 -3.33 -10.99 -1.86
CA THR A 56 -3.10 -10.94 -3.31
C THR A 56 -4.38 -10.78 -4.13
N ASP A 57 -5.55 -10.77 -3.49
CA ASP A 57 -6.86 -10.70 -4.14
C ASP A 57 -7.72 -9.54 -3.63
N GLU A 58 -8.62 -9.06 -4.50
CA GLU A 58 -9.51 -7.94 -4.24
C GLU A 58 -10.55 -8.24 -3.15
N ALA A 59 -11.21 -9.40 -3.23
CA ALA A 59 -12.34 -9.74 -2.39
C ALA A 59 -11.94 -9.84 -0.92
N THR A 60 -10.83 -10.51 -0.63
CA THR A 60 -10.30 -10.63 0.72
C THR A 60 -9.85 -9.27 1.25
N CYS A 61 -9.23 -8.42 0.42
CA CYS A 61 -8.83 -7.08 0.84
C CYS A 61 -10.04 -6.23 1.28
N LEU A 62 -11.11 -6.23 0.49
CA LEU A 62 -12.37 -5.54 0.85
C LEU A 62 -12.99 -6.11 2.12
N ALA A 63 -12.94 -7.43 2.31
CA ALA A 63 -13.45 -8.06 3.51
C ALA A 63 -12.67 -7.65 4.77
N TYR A 64 -11.36 -7.39 4.68
CA TYR A 64 -10.58 -6.84 5.77
C TYR A 64 -10.90 -5.36 6.03
N LEU A 65 -10.96 -4.54 4.96
CA LEU A 65 -11.28 -3.11 5.07
C LEU A 65 -12.62 -2.87 5.79
N GLY A 66 -13.60 -3.76 5.61
CA GLY A 66 -14.89 -3.68 6.29
C GLY A 66 -14.89 -4.06 7.79
N ARG A 67 -13.80 -4.60 8.35
CA ARG A 67 -13.76 -5.06 9.75
C ARG A 67 -13.32 -3.97 10.73
N GLU A 68 -12.41 -3.11 10.32
CA GLU A 68 -11.79 -2.13 11.18
C GLU A 68 -11.30 -0.91 10.39
N PRO A 69 -11.11 0.26 11.03
CA PRO A 69 -10.67 1.45 10.30
C PRO A 69 -9.21 1.32 9.83
N TYR A 70 -9.02 1.37 8.51
CA TYR A 70 -7.71 1.52 7.87
C TYR A 70 -7.47 2.97 7.48
N GLU A 71 -6.22 3.43 7.60
CA GLU A 71 -5.81 4.78 7.21
C GLU A 71 -5.22 4.80 5.78
N LEU A 72 -4.60 3.69 5.35
CA LEU A 72 -4.00 3.56 4.02
C LEU A 72 -4.29 2.19 3.39
N LEU A 73 -4.58 2.21 2.10
CA LEU A 73 -4.51 1.08 1.19
C LEU A 73 -3.36 1.28 0.19
N ILE A 74 -2.47 0.29 0.08
CA ILE A 74 -1.49 0.19 -0.99
C ILE A 74 -1.90 -0.98 -1.88
N CYS A 75 -2.06 -0.76 -3.18
CA CYS A 75 -2.35 -1.84 -4.11
C CYS A 75 -1.61 -1.70 -5.45
N THR A 76 -1.35 -2.80 -6.14
CA THR A 76 -0.96 -2.73 -7.57
C THR A 76 -2.18 -2.61 -8.44
N ASP A 77 -2.03 -2.05 -9.64
CA ASP A 77 -3.08 -1.96 -10.66
C ASP A 77 -3.77 -3.31 -10.98
N TYR A 78 -3.01 -4.39 -11.04
CA TYR A 78 -3.49 -5.77 -11.19
C TYR A 78 -3.27 -6.57 -9.90
N LEU A 79 -4.21 -7.44 -9.57
CA LEU A 79 -4.10 -8.40 -8.46
C LEU A 79 -4.01 -9.84 -8.99
N GLU A 80 -3.74 -10.83 -8.15
CA GLU A 80 -3.84 -12.24 -8.59
C GLU A 80 -5.28 -12.58 -8.97
N ASP A 81 -6.25 -12.06 -8.22
CA ASP A 81 -7.66 -12.11 -8.54
C ASP A 81 -8.30 -10.73 -8.26
N GLY A 82 -8.84 -10.10 -9.30
CA GLY A 82 -9.43 -8.76 -9.26
C GLY A 82 -8.52 -7.63 -9.77
N ASN A 83 -8.94 -6.39 -9.51
CA ASN A 83 -8.34 -5.19 -10.08
C ASN A 83 -8.10 -4.11 -9.00
N GLY A 84 -6.88 -3.57 -8.94
CA GLY A 84 -6.49 -2.57 -7.94
C GLY A 84 -7.22 -1.25 -8.05
N PHE A 85 -7.60 -0.82 -9.27
CA PHE A 85 -8.39 0.40 -9.45
C PHE A 85 -9.83 0.23 -8.96
N GLU A 86 -10.45 -0.93 -9.23
CA GLU A 86 -11.78 -1.24 -8.71
C GLU A 86 -11.75 -1.44 -7.18
N LEU A 87 -10.71 -2.09 -6.65
CA LEU A 87 -10.45 -2.16 -5.21
C LEU A 87 -10.38 -0.77 -4.59
N ALA A 88 -9.56 0.13 -5.16
CA ALA A 88 -9.41 1.51 -4.70
C ALA A 88 -10.72 2.29 -4.74
N ARG A 89 -11.50 2.14 -5.81
CA ARG A 89 -12.81 2.77 -5.98
C ARG A 89 -13.81 2.29 -4.93
N LYS A 90 -13.92 0.97 -4.74
CA LYS A 90 -14.83 0.35 -3.75
C LYS A 90 -14.41 0.73 -2.33
N ALA A 91 -13.12 0.67 -2.02
CA ALA A 91 -12.57 1.02 -0.71
C ALA A 91 -12.83 2.49 -0.34
N ARG A 92 -12.62 3.43 -1.27
CA ARG A 92 -12.94 4.86 -1.04
C ARG A 92 -14.44 5.11 -0.89
N SER A 93 -15.27 4.35 -1.59
CA SER A 93 -16.74 4.46 -1.48
C SER A 93 -17.21 3.99 -0.10
N ALA A 94 -16.58 2.96 0.46
CA ALA A 94 -16.88 2.45 1.80
C ALA A 94 -16.25 3.29 2.93
N HIS A 95 -15.08 3.88 2.68
CA HIS A 95 -14.30 4.63 3.68
C HIS A 95 -13.79 5.95 3.10
N GLN A 96 -14.55 7.03 3.32
CA GLN A 96 -14.23 8.37 2.75
C GLN A 96 -12.89 8.95 3.23
N GLY A 97 -12.36 8.50 4.37
CA GLY A 97 -11.07 8.93 4.91
C GLY A 97 -9.87 8.06 4.52
N LEU A 98 -10.08 6.97 3.76
CA LEU A 98 -9.02 6.04 3.39
C LEU A 98 -8.13 6.65 2.31
N ARG A 99 -6.83 6.79 2.62
CA ARG A 99 -5.82 7.15 1.61
C ARG A 99 -5.53 5.92 0.76
N VAL A 100 -5.33 6.12 -0.54
CA VAL A 100 -5.03 5.01 -1.45
C VAL A 100 -3.82 5.35 -2.32
N VAL A 101 -2.87 4.42 -2.37
CA VAL A 101 -1.71 4.44 -3.27
C VAL A 101 -1.84 3.25 -4.20
N VAL A 102 -1.78 3.52 -5.51
CA VAL A 102 -1.71 2.49 -6.54
C VAL A 102 -0.28 2.48 -7.11
N LEU A 103 0.38 1.33 -7.06
CA LEU A 103 1.73 1.08 -7.57
C LEU A 103 1.70 0.57 -9.02
#